data_AF-A0A6L6DZP6-F1
#
_entry.id   AF-A0A6L6DZP6-F1
#
_cell.length_a   1.000
_cell.length_b   1.000
_cell.length_c   1.000
_cell.angle_alpha   90.00
_cell.angle_beta   90.00
_cell.angle_gamma   90.00
#
_symmetry.space_group_name_H-M   'P 1'
#
loop_
_entity.id
_entity.type
_entity.pdbx_description
1 polymer ?
#
loop_
_entity_poly.entity_id
_entity_poly.type
_entity_poly.pdbx_seq_one_letter_code
_entity_poly.pdbx_strand_id
1 'polypeptide(L)'
;EVVAYDPDGNPITSNLADYGFITATELPSFERVPMETPTPRNPLGAKGIGEAGTIGATPAVHNAVIDAVSHLGITHIDMPCTSFNVWSAIQAAR
;
A
#
# COMPACT_ATOMS: atom_id res chain seq x y z
N GLU A 1 5.30 -3.80 -1.88
CA GLU A 1 6.48 -4.24 -2.64
C GLU A 1 7.73 -3.89 -1.85
N VAL A 2 8.88 -4.50 -2.13
CA VAL A 2 10.16 -4.14 -1.51
C VAL A 2 11.30 -4.38 -2.49
N VAL A 3 12.25 -3.45 -2.54
CA VAL A 3 13.56 -3.65 -3.19
C VAL A 3 14.56 -3.88 -2.07
N ALA A 4 15.05 -5.12 -1.95
CA ALA A 4 15.94 -5.53 -0.88
C ALA A 4 17.35 -5.83 -1.40
N TYR A 5 18.32 -5.62 -0.50
CA TYR A 5 19.74 -5.88 -0.74
C TYR A 5 20.30 -6.76 0.38
N ASP A 6 21.24 -7.64 0.04
CA ASP A 6 22.02 -8.40 1.03
C ASP A 6 23.14 -7.52 1.65
N PRO A 7 23.88 -8.02 2.66
CA PRO A 7 24.95 -7.26 3.31
C PRO A 7 26.11 -6.84 2.39
N ASP A 8 26.30 -7.53 1.27
CA ASP A 8 27.33 -7.22 0.27
C ASP A 8 26.82 -6.21 -0.77
N GLY A 9 25.55 -5.81 -0.69
CA GLY A 9 24.92 -4.85 -1.59
C GLY A 9 24.35 -5.46 -2.87
N ASN A 10 24.17 -6.78 -2.93
CA ASN A 10 23.55 -7.42 -4.09
C ASN A 10 22.01 -7.30 -4.00
N PRO A 11 21.32 -6.97 -5.11
CA PRO A 11 19.86 -6.90 -5.12
C PRO A 11 19.23 -8.30 -5.10
N ILE A 12 18.48 -8.61 -4.04
CA ILE A 12 17.88 -9.94 -3.82
C ILE A 12 16.41 -10.06 -4.25
N THR A 13 15.78 -8.94 -4.64
CA THR A 13 14.42 -8.90 -5.21
C THR A 13 14.45 -8.30 -6.62
N SER A 14 15.36 -8.82 -7.46
CA SER A 14 15.70 -8.24 -8.78
C SER A 14 14.91 -8.79 -9.96
N ASN A 15 13.95 -9.69 -9.71
CA ASN A 15 13.13 -10.34 -10.72
C ASN A 15 11.69 -10.55 -10.20
N LEU A 16 10.76 -10.94 -11.07
CA LEU A 16 9.33 -11.08 -10.72
C LEU A 16 8.98 -12.33 -9.89
N ALA A 17 9.91 -13.26 -9.68
CA ALA A 17 9.70 -14.36 -8.73
C ALA A 17 9.78 -13.86 -7.28
N ASP A 18 10.64 -12.86 -7.01
CA ASP A 18 10.90 -12.34 -5.67
C ASP A 18 10.26 -10.96 -5.44
N TYR A 19 10.21 -10.12 -6.47
CA TYR A 19 9.52 -8.84 -6.43
C TYR A 19 8.02 -9.05 -6.67
N GLY A 20 7.28 -9.22 -5.57
CA GLY A 20 5.84 -9.44 -5.61
C GLY A 20 5.12 -8.34 -6.39
N PHE A 21 4.59 -8.68 -7.56
CA PHE A 21 3.77 -7.82 -8.39
C PHE A 21 2.33 -8.32 -8.37
N ILE A 22 1.37 -7.40 -8.30
CA ILE A 22 -0.04 -7.76 -8.16
C ILE A 22 -0.58 -8.44 -9.43
N THR A 23 -1.26 -9.59 -9.27
CA THR A 23 -2.01 -10.22 -10.38
C THR A 23 -3.50 -9.90 -10.28
N ALA A 24 -4.27 -10.36 -11.27
CA ALA A 24 -5.73 -10.23 -11.23
C ALA A 24 -6.37 -10.93 -10.02
N THR A 25 -5.69 -11.92 -9.43
CA THR A 25 -6.19 -12.70 -8.29
C THR A 25 -6.02 -11.97 -6.96
N GLU A 26 -4.99 -11.12 -6.83
CA GLU A 26 -4.74 -10.34 -5.62
C GLU A 26 -5.38 -8.95 -5.66
N LEU A 27 -5.66 -8.40 -6.85
CA LEU A 27 -6.28 -7.08 -6.98
C LEU A 27 -7.73 -7.12 -6.47
N PRO A 28 -8.08 -6.36 -5.41
CA PRO A 28 -9.47 -6.30 -4.95
C PRO A 28 -10.34 -5.58 -5.98
N SER A 29 -11.62 -5.97 -6.04
CA SER A 29 -12.62 -5.14 -6.70
C SER A 29 -12.74 -3.81 -5.95
N PHE A 30 -12.91 -2.72 -6.69
CA PHE A 30 -13.02 -1.38 -6.12
C PHE A 30 -14.25 -0.66 -6.65
N GLU A 31 -14.83 0.18 -5.81
CA GLU A 31 -15.92 1.08 -6.17
C GLU A 31 -15.39 2.49 -6.39
N ARG A 32 -15.99 3.22 -7.32
CA ARG A 32 -15.67 4.62 -7.57
C ARG A 32 -16.86 5.50 -7.24
N VAL A 33 -16.63 6.49 -6.37
CA VAL A 33 -17.59 7.57 -6.14
C VAL A 33 -17.13 8.81 -6.93
N PRO A 34 -17.91 9.28 -7.92
CA PRO A 34 -17.58 10.50 -8.64
C PRO A 34 -17.90 11.74 -7.78
N MET A 35 -16.94 12.66 -7.70
CA MET A 35 -17.13 13.97 -7.08
C MET A 35 -16.35 15.02 -7.87
N GLU A 36 -16.95 16.19 -8.05
CA GLU A 36 -16.37 17.24 -8.88
C GLU A 36 -16.31 18.56 -8.12
N THR A 37 -15.18 19.24 -8.23
CA THR A 37 -15.00 20.62 -7.79
C THR A 37 -14.07 21.27 -8.80
N PRO A 38 -14.60 21.99 -9.80
CA PRO A 38 -13.80 22.55 -10.89
C PRO A 38 -12.71 23.50 -10.39
N THR A 39 -11.60 23.59 -11.11
CA THR A 39 -10.55 24.59 -10.82
C THR A 39 -10.74 25.86 -11.65
N PRO A 40 -10.55 27.06 -11.09
CA PRO A 40 -10.56 28.30 -11.87
C PRO A 40 -9.25 28.50 -12.68
N ARG A 41 -8.28 27.59 -12.57
CA ARG A 41 -6.91 27.76 -13.10
C ARG A 41 -6.74 27.40 -14.57
N ASN A 42 -7.73 26.75 -15.19
CA ASN A 42 -7.72 26.47 -16.63
C ASN A 42 -9.14 26.54 -17.20
N PRO A 43 -9.30 26.81 -18.51
CA PRO A 43 -10.61 26.96 -19.14
C PRO A 43 -11.50 25.71 -19.07
N LEU A 44 -10.91 24.53 -18.84
CA LEU A 44 -11.61 23.26 -18.79
C LEU A 44 -12.15 22.91 -17.39
N GLY A 45 -11.73 23.64 -16.35
CA GLY A 45 -12.04 23.28 -14.97
C GLY A 45 -11.36 22.01 -14.48
N ALA A 46 -10.44 21.43 -15.26
CA ALA A 46 -9.86 20.10 -15.04
C ALA A 46 -8.75 20.09 -13.99
N LYS A 47 -8.68 19.02 -13.20
CA LYS A 47 -7.60 18.74 -12.24
C LYS A 47 -6.87 17.45 -12.63
N GLY A 48 -5.58 17.36 -12.34
CA GLY A 48 -4.83 16.11 -12.51
C GLY A 48 -5.30 15.03 -11.54
N ILE A 49 -5.32 13.77 -12.00
CA ILE A 49 -5.79 12.63 -11.21
C ILE A 49 -4.86 11.41 -11.27
N GLY A 50 -3.88 11.39 -12.18
CA GLY A 50 -3.09 10.18 -12.51
C GLY A 50 -2.42 9.51 -11.31
N GLU A 51 -1.99 10.26 -10.31
CA GLU A 51 -1.30 9.74 -9.12
C GLU A 51 -2.23 9.57 -7.91
N ALA A 52 -3.45 10.10 -7.96
CA ALA A 52 -4.34 10.17 -6.80
C ALA A 52 -4.70 8.77 -6.27
N GLY A 53 -4.82 7.79 -7.16
CA GLY A 53 -5.04 6.39 -6.79
C GLY A 53 -3.88 5.84 -5.96
N THR A 54 -2.64 5.98 -6.45
CA THR A 54 -1.44 5.49 -5.75
C THR A 54 -1.21 6.20 -4.42
N ILE A 55 -1.44 7.52 -4.37
CA ILE A 55 -1.30 8.34 -3.17
C ILE A 55 -2.31 7.92 -2.09
N GLY A 56 -3.58 7.74 -2.47
CA GLY A 56 -4.65 7.43 -1.50
C GLY A 56 -4.72 5.96 -1.11
N ALA A 57 -4.49 5.03 -2.04
CA ALA A 57 -4.66 3.60 -1.80
C ALA A 57 -3.65 3.05 -0.79
N THR A 58 -2.39 3.47 -0.88
CA THR A 58 -1.31 2.97 0.00
C THR A 58 -1.61 3.18 1.49
N PRO A 59 -1.89 4.40 1.98
CA PRO A 59 -2.24 4.61 3.38
C PRO A 59 -3.61 4.04 3.74
N ALA A 60 -4.58 3.98 2.82
CA ALA A 60 -5.89 3.40 3.10
C ALA A 60 -5.78 1.90 3.46
N VAL A 61 -5.03 1.14 2.66
CA VAL A 61 -4.81 -0.30 2.92
C VAL A 61 -3.93 -0.52 4.15
N HIS A 62 -2.86 0.27 4.32
CA HIS A 62 -2.00 0.17 5.51
C HIS A 62 -2.79 0.41 6.80
N ASN A 63 -3.56 1.50 6.86
CA ASN A 63 -4.40 1.81 8.02
C ASN A 63 -5.45 0.73 8.27
N ALA A 64 -6.02 0.11 7.23
CA ALA A 64 -6.96 -0.99 7.40
C ALA A 64 -6.30 -2.22 8.04
N VAL A 65 -5.04 -2.53 7.70
CA VAL A 65 -4.28 -3.60 8.35
C VAL A 65 -4.00 -3.27 9.81
N ILE A 66 -3.60 -2.03 10.12
CA ILE A 66 -3.37 -1.59 11.50
C ILE A 66 -4.65 -1.64 12.32
N ASP A 67 -5.76 -1.11 11.80
CA ASP A 67 -7.07 -1.14 12.46
C ASP A 67 -7.49 -2.57 12.82
N ALA A 68 -7.30 -3.52 11.89
CA ALA A 68 -7.64 -4.93 12.11
C ALA A 68 -6.90 -5.59 13.29
N VAL A 69 -5.68 -5.13 13.60
CA VAL A 69 -4.86 -5.67 14.71
C VAL A 69 -4.75 -4.71 15.91
N SER A 70 -5.38 -3.54 15.84
CA SER A 70 -5.28 -2.49 16.86
C SER A 70 -5.74 -2.93 18.25
N HIS A 71 -6.71 -3.85 18.32
CA HIS A 71 -7.22 -4.46 19.55
C HIS A 71 -6.15 -5.24 20.35
N LEU A 72 -5.01 -5.55 19.73
CA LEU A 72 -3.84 -6.17 20.36
C LEU A 72 -2.84 -5.12 20.90
N GLY A 73 -3.15 -3.82 20.82
CA GLY A 73 -2.26 -2.73 21.21
C GLY A 73 -1.24 -2.33 20.13
N ILE A 74 -1.33 -2.91 18.92
CA ILE A 74 -0.44 -2.59 17.80
C ILE A 74 -0.91 -1.29 17.13
N THR A 75 -0.05 -0.28 17.10
CA THR A 75 -0.35 1.02 16.48
C THR A 75 0.36 1.26 15.16
N HIS A 76 1.34 0.41 14.81
CA HIS A 76 2.15 0.56 13.60
C HIS A 76 2.80 -0.77 13.18
N ILE A 77 2.95 -0.96 11.87
CA ILE A 77 3.70 -2.06 11.24
C ILE A 77 4.44 -1.42 10.06
N ASP A 78 5.74 -1.66 9.96
CA ASP A 78 6.53 -1.14 8.83
C ASP A 78 6.10 -1.80 7.52
N MET A 79 6.00 -0.97 6.47
CA MET A 79 5.69 -1.46 5.13
C MET A 79 6.86 -2.28 4.55
N PRO A 80 6.56 -3.26 3.68
CA PRO A 80 5.23 -3.72 3.29
C PRO A 80 4.53 -4.56 4.38
N CYS A 81 3.20 -4.49 4.45
CA CYS A 81 2.38 -5.35 5.32
C CYS A 81 2.28 -6.79 4.77
N THR A 82 3.41 -7.47 4.63
CA THR A 82 3.44 -8.89 4.27
C THR A 82 2.79 -9.74 5.35
N SER A 83 2.33 -10.94 4.99
CA SER A 83 1.82 -11.91 5.97
C SER A 83 2.83 -12.17 7.10
N PHE A 84 4.12 -12.24 6.77
CA PHE A 84 5.20 -12.40 7.75
C PHE A 84 5.34 -11.20 8.70
N ASN A 85 5.29 -9.97 8.19
CA ASN A 85 5.42 -8.77 9.02
C ASN A 85 4.20 -8.60 9.94
N VAL A 86 3.00 -8.87 9.43
CA VAL A 86 1.77 -8.84 10.23
C VAL A 86 1.79 -9.93 11.31
N TRP A 87 2.15 -11.16 10.95
CA TRP A 87 2.30 -12.26 11.89
C TRP A 87 3.33 -11.94 12.98
N SER A 88 4.49 -11.42 12.60
CA SER A 88 5.56 -11.07 13.54
C SER A 88 5.10 -9.99 14.53
N ALA A 89 4.38 -8.97 14.06
CA ALA A 89 3.81 -7.94 14.93
C ALA A 89 2.80 -8.51 15.93
N ILE A 90 1.91 -9.41 15.48
CA ILE A 90 0.95 -10.10 16.35
C ILE A 90 1.67 -10.96 17.39
N GLN A 91 2.73 -11.67 17.01
CA GLN A 91 3.51 -12.50 17.93
C GLN A 91 4.26 -11.68 18.98
N ALA A 92 4.75 -10.49 18.61
CA ALA A 92 5.45 -9.58 19.53
C ALA A 92 4.51 -8.88 20.53
N ALA A 93 3.20 -8.79 20.20
CA ALA A 93 2.18 -8.19 21.05
C ALA A 93 1.55 -9.16 22.07
N ARG A 94 1.89 -10.46 22.01
CA ARG A 94 1.49 -11.48 22.98
C ARG A 94 2.41 -11.50 24.18
#